data_AF-A0A0C9VLN3-F1
#
_entry.id   AF-A0A0C9VLN3-F1
#
_cell.length_a   1.000
_cell.length_b   1.000
_cell.length_c   1.000
_cell.angle_alpha   90.00
_cell.angle_beta   90.00
_cell.angle_gamma   90.00
#
_symmetry.space_group_name_H-M   'P 1'
#
loop_
_entity.id
_entity.type
_entity.pdbx_description
1 polymer ?
#
loop_
_entity_poly.entity_id
_entity_poly.type
_entity_poly.pdbx_seq_one_letter_code
_entity_poly.pdbx_strand_id
1 'polypeptide(L)'
;MEEPEAEEKDPDLVEWEEDDPEDPQNFSMNKKILITALCCLLTINVTFASSAPSTAVVAIMREFHVSQEAAILITSIFLCGYVAGPIIWAPFSELIGRRPVFIGTILAYTIMQIGQARANSFGTLIGTRFLAGLFASAPLTNCGGVIADIWDPVNRGVPSALFSGSVFLGPVMGPIIGGFVTQSFLGWRWIFWLIMIFAAFCLTLLIIWVPETYSPILLTHRARRMRKEDPEKWGTKYAAAEHADFRIKALLERTLFRPFLMLAREPILVLVTVYMSIIYGLLYALFSVFPIVWQQLRGFNNGEGGLIFIGVGIG
;
A
#
# COMPACT_ATOMS: atom_id res chain seq x y z
N MET A 1 -48.26 -13.12 4.15
CA MET A 1 -46.92 -12.96 4.73
C MET A 1 -46.26 -14.31 4.54
N GLU A 2 -45.59 -14.49 3.41
CA GLU A 2 -44.74 -15.66 3.19
C GLU A 2 -43.46 -15.42 3.99
N GLU A 3 -43.15 -16.35 4.91
CA GLU A 3 -41.83 -16.43 5.51
C GLU A 3 -40.81 -16.62 4.37
N PRO A 4 -39.65 -15.95 4.39
CA PRO A 4 -38.63 -16.22 3.40
C PRO A 4 -38.22 -17.69 3.54
N GLU A 5 -38.42 -18.48 2.48
CA GLU A 5 -37.89 -19.83 2.38
C GLU A 5 -36.40 -19.78 2.72
N ALA A 6 -35.98 -20.50 3.76
CA ALA A 6 -34.57 -20.64 4.08
C ALA A 6 -33.88 -21.23 2.85
N GLU A 7 -33.00 -20.46 2.19
CA GLU A 7 -32.18 -20.94 1.09
C GLU A 7 -31.55 -22.28 1.50
N GLU A 8 -31.92 -23.37 0.81
CA GLU A 8 -31.29 -24.67 0.98
C GLU A 8 -29.80 -24.50 0.71
N LYS A 9 -28.99 -24.49 1.78
CA LYS A 9 -27.53 -24.39 1.66
C LYS A 9 -27.03 -25.55 0.80
N ASP A 10 -26.34 -25.23 -0.29
CA ASP A 10 -25.72 -26.24 -1.15
C ASP A 10 -24.76 -27.10 -0.31
N PRO A 11 -25.04 -28.42 -0.14
CA PRO A 11 -24.24 -29.29 0.72
C PRO A 11 -22.81 -29.50 0.23
N ASP A 12 -22.55 -29.26 -1.05
CA ASP A 12 -21.23 -29.37 -1.67
C ASP A 12 -20.40 -28.07 -1.56
N LEU A 13 -21.03 -26.95 -1.19
CA LEU A 13 -20.32 -25.69 -1.00
C LEU A 13 -19.50 -25.71 0.30
N VAL A 14 -18.21 -25.37 0.20
CA VAL A 14 -17.33 -25.20 1.36
C VAL A 14 -17.45 -23.78 1.88
N GLU A 15 -18.09 -23.62 3.03
CA GLU A 15 -18.21 -22.37 3.79
C GLU A 15 -17.44 -22.43 5.12
N TRP A 16 -17.32 -21.29 5.79
CA TRP A 16 -16.83 -21.24 7.16
C TRP A 16 -17.92 -21.68 8.14
N GLU A 17 -17.53 -22.43 9.16
CA GLU A 17 -18.36 -22.69 10.34
C GLU A 17 -18.24 -21.51 11.32
N GLU A 18 -19.23 -21.30 12.20
CA GLU A 18 -19.30 -20.11 13.07
C GLU A 18 -18.01 -19.87 13.88
N ASP A 19 -17.40 -20.93 14.43
CA ASP A 19 -16.18 -20.86 15.25
C ASP A 19 -14.93 -21.44 14.55
N ASP A 20 -14.90 -21.40 13.21
CA ASP A 20 -13.79 -22.01 12.47
C ASP A 20 -12.45 -21.28 12.70
N PRO A 21 -11.40 -21.97 13.20
CA PRO A 21 -10.10 -21.35 13.48
C PRO A 21 -9.31 -20.95 12.21
N GLU A 22 -9.66 -21.48 11.03
CA GLU A 22 -9.06 -21.09 9.75
C GLU A 22 -9.71 -19.83 9.16
N ASP A 23 -10.88 -19.39 9.67
CA ASP A 23 -11.48 -18.11 9.29
C ASP A 23 -10.65 -16.94 9.86
N PRO A 24 -10.15 -16.03 9.00
CA PRO A 24 -9.44 -14.83 9.43
C PRO A 24 -10.23 -13.93 10.39
N GLN A 25 -11.57 -13.95 10.35
CA GLN A 25 -12.40 -13.22 11.30
C GLN A 25 -12.38 -13.84 12.70
N ASN A 26 -12.07 -15.13 12.83
CA ASN A 26 -11.98 -15.81 14.13
C ASN A 26 -10.56 -15.80 14.72
N PHE A 27 -9.62 -15.07 14.10
CA PHE A 27 -8.28 -14.90 14.66
C PHE A 27 -8.30 -14.24 16.05
N SER A 28 -7.38 -14.67 16.92
CA SER A 28 -7.24 -14.05 18.24
C SER A 28 -6.95 -12.55 18.13
N MET A 29 -7.44 -11.77 19.10
CA MET A 29 -7.29 -10.31 19.12
C MET A 29 -5.84 -9.86 18.93
N ASN A 30 -4.88 -10.52 19.59
CA ASN A 30 -3.45 -10.22 19.46
C ASN A 30 -2.94 -10.41 18.03
N LYS A 31 -3.43 -11.44 17.33
CA LYS A 31 -3.08 -11.69 15.93
C LYS A 31 -3.67 -10.62 15.02
N LYS A 32 -4.93 -10.22 15.24
CA LYS A 32 -5.58 -9.13 14.47
C LYS A 32 -4.85 -7.80 14.65
N ILE A 33 -4.48 -7.45 15.88
CA ILE A 33 -3.70 -6.26 16.20
C ILE A 33 -2.32 -6.31 15.54
N LEU A 34 -1.62 -7.44 15.63
CA LEU A 34 -0.30 -7.62 14.99
C LEU A 34 -0.38 -7.41 13.47
N ILE A 35 -1.34 -8.05 12.78
CA ILE A 35 -1.53 -7.90 11.33
C ILE A 35 -1.82 -6.44 10.98
N THR A 36 -2.69 -5.77 11.76
CA THR A 36 -3.05 -4.37 11.54
C THR A 36 -1.85 -3.44 11.73
N ALA A 37 -1.04 -3.67 12.77
CA ALA A 37 0.18 -2.91 13.02
C ALA A 37 1.20 -3.09 11.89
N LEU A 38 1.34 -4.30 11.34
CA LEU A 38 2.20 -4.58 10.20
C LEU A 38 1.69 -3.92 8.92
N CYS A 39 0.38 -3.88 8.69
CA CYS A 39 -0.21 -3.08 7.61
C CYS A 39 0.15 -1.60 7.74
N CYS A 40 -0.03 -1.02 8.93
CA CYS A 40 0.34 0.39 9.17
C CYS A 40 1.84 0.64 8.95
N LEU A 41 2.70 -0.28 9.41
CA LEU A 41 4.15 -0.16 9.25
C LEU A 41 4.58 -0.23 7.77
N LEU A 42 3.98 -1.14 7.00
CA LEU A 42 4.19 -1.22 5.55
C LEU A 42 3.75 0.06 4.85
N THR A 43 2.59 0.60 5.23
CA THR A 43 2.08 1.86 4.70
C THR A 43 3.00 3.03 5.02
N ILE A 44 3.46 3.17 6.26
CA ILE A 44 4.43 4.18 6.66
C ILE A 44 5.71 4.05 5.83
N ASN A 45 6.21 2.83 5.61
CA ASN A 45 7.42 2.62 4.81
C ASN A 45 7.27 3.15 3.39
N VAL A 46 6.17 2.81 2.70
CA VAL A 46 5.99 3.22 1.31
C VAL A 46 5.72 4.73 1.21
N THR A 47 4.91 5.32 2.10
CA THR A 47 4.64 6.76 2.10
C THR A 47 5.79 7.61 2.64
N PHE A 48 6.68 7.02 3.44
CA PHE A 48 7.99 7.60 3.74
C PHE A 48 8.86 7.68 2.48
N ALA A 49 8.89 6.61 1.68
CA ALA A 49 9.70 6.56 0.47
C ALA A 49 9.26 7.53 -0.64
N SER A 50 7.97 7.92 -0.65
CA SER A 50 7.45 8.92 -1.60
C SER A 50 7.94 10.34 -1.31
N SER A 51 8.31 10.63 -0.07
CA SER A 51 8.56 12.00 0.42
C SER A 51 10.01 12.26 0.81
N ALA A 52 10.73 11.28 1.37
CA ALA A 52 12.09 11.47 1.87
C ALA A 52 13.08 12.08 0.85
N PRO A 53 13.08 11.65 -0.43
CA PRO A 53 13.97 12.21 -1.45
C PRO A 53 13.65 13.66 -1.86
N SER A 54 12.52 14.23 -1.45
CA SER A 54 12.21 15.64 -1.73
C SER A 54 13.28 16.61 -1.21
N THR A 55 14.00 16.22 -0.14
CA THR A 55 15.11 16.97 0.44
C THR A 55 16.39 16.94 -0.40
N ALA A 56 16.48 16.03 -1.37
CA ALA A 56 17.64 15.84 -2.23
C ALA A 56 17.63 16.68 -3.51
N VAL A 57 16.58 17.48 -3.76
CA VAL A 57 16.37 18.21 -5.02
C VAL A 57 17.62 18.99 -5.45
N VAL A 58 18.19 19.81 -4.56
CA VAL A 58 19.39 20.61 -4.86
C VAL A 58 20.61 19.74 -5.18
N ALA A 59 20.78 18.62 -4.47
CA ALA A 59 21.90 17.71 -4.71
C ALA A 59 21.79 17.02 -6.07
N ILE A 60 20.58 16.59 -6.43
CA ILE A 60 20.27 15.93 -7.72
C ILE A 60 20.45 16.91 -8.88
N MET A 61 20.03 18.17 -8.74
CA MET A 61 20.26 19.22 -9.73
C MET A 61 21.75 19.39 -10.02
N ARG A 62 22.58 19.48 -8.97
CA ARG A 62 24.02 19.69 -9.10
C ARG A 62 24.73 18.51 -9.74
N GLU A 63 24.34 17.30 -9.38
CA GLU A 63 25.02 16.10 -9.84
C GLU A 63 24.66 15.70 -11.27
N PHE A 64 23.40 15.80 -11.65
CA PHE A 64 22.95 15.43 -12.99
C PHE A 64 22.84 16.62 -13.95
N HIS A 65 23.15 17.83 -13.50
CA HIS A 65 23.05 19.07 -14.27
C HIS A 65 21.67 19.28 -14.92
N VAL A 66 20.61 19.01 -14.14
CA VAL A 66 19.21 19.12 -14.57
C VAL A 66 18.54 20.35 -13.96
N SER A 67 17.44 20.81 -14.57
CA SER A 67 16.65 21.92 -14.04
C SER A 67 15.98 21.57 -12.71
N GLN A 68 15.49 22.58 -11.99
CA GLN A 68 14.78 22.38 -10.72
C GLN A 68 13.50 21.58 -10.91
N GLU A 69 12.75 21.86 -11.98
CA GLU A 69 11.52 21.17 -12.35
C GLU A 69 11.80 19.69 -12.61
N ALA A 70 12.89 19.38 -13.31
CA ALA A 70 13.34 18.01 -13.51
C ALA A 70 13.71 17.35 -12.17
N ALA A 71 14.45 18.02 -11.28
CA ALA A 71 14.79 17.41 -9.99
C ALA A 71 13.56 17.16 -9.08
N ILE A 72 12.55 18.03 -9.11
CA ILE A 72 11.27 17.83 -8.39
C ILE A 72 10.50 16.62 -8.93
N LEU A 73 10.70 16.26 -10.21
CA LEU A 73 10.05 15.11 -10.85
C LEU A 73 10.27 13.80 -10.10
N ILE A 74 11.35 13.64 -9.33
CA ILE A 74 11.62 12.42 -8.55
C ILE A 74 10.48 12.07 -7.57
N THR A 75 9.82 13.10 -7.01
CA THR A 75 8.71 12.96 -6.08
C THR A 75 7.43 12.70 -6.86
N SER A 76 7.15 13.53 -7.87
CA SER A 76 5.93 13.45 -8.68
C SER A 76 5.83 12.13 -9.47
N ILE A 77 6.94 11.65 -10.05
CA ILE A 77 6.93 10.41 -10.85
C ILE A 77 6.68 9.17 -9.99
N PHE A 78 7.12 9.19 -8.72
CA PHE A 78 6.81 8.12 -7.77
C PHE A 78 5.30 8.10 -7.47
N LEU A 79 4.68 9.27 -7.34
CA LEU A 79 3.22 9.39 -7.20
C LEU A 79 2.46 8.97 -8.46
N CYS A 80 3.00 9.24 -9.65
CA CYS A 80 2.44 8.69 -10.89
C CYS A 80 2.42 7.15 -10.84
N GLY A 81 3.48 6.53 -10.29
CA GLY A 81 3.52 5.11 -9.97
C GLY A 81 2.42 4.70 -8.97
N TYR A 82 2.20 5.49 -7.90
CA TYR A 82 1.10 5.27 -6.95
C TYR A 82 -0.29 5.32 -7.56
N VAL A 83 -0.50 6.10 -8.60
CA VAL A 83 -1.80 6.16 -9.30
C VAL A 83 -1.97 4.96 -10.22
N ALA A 84 -0.89 4.51 -10.88
CA ALA A 84 -0.94 3.39 -11.81
C ALA A 84 -1.02 2.03 -11.11
N GLY A 85 -0.36 1.86 -9.97
CA GLY A 85 -0.23 0.57 -9.30
C GLY A 85 -1.55 -0.04 -8.77
N PRO A 86 -2.47 0.72 -8.15
CA PRO A 86 -3.77 0.24 -7.68
C PRO A 86 -4.59 -0.50 -8.74
N ILE A 87 -4.49 -0.03 -9.99
CA ILE A 87 -5.18 -0.60 -11.14
C ILE A 87 -4.77 -2.06 -11.37
N ILE A 88 -3.54 -2.42 -10.99
CA ILE A 88 -2.97 -3.75 -11.16
C ILE A 88 -3.06 -4.54 -9.85
N TRP A 89 -2.62 -3.96 -8.73
CA TRP A 89 -2.39 -4.74 -7.50
C TRP A 89 -3.65 -4.99 -6.68
N ALA A 90 -4.68 -4.14 -6.79
CA ALA A 90 -5.98 -4.40 -6.16
C ALA A 90 -6.64 -5.67 -6.76
N PRO A 91 -6.91 -5.76 -8.08
CA PRO A 91 -7.50 -6.97 -8.67
C PRO A 91 -6.63 -8.21 -8.48
N PHE A 92 -5.31 -8.09 -8.66
CA PHE A 92 -4.43 -9.23 -8.49
C PHE A 92 -4.53 -9.81 -7.07
N SER A 93 -4.69 -8.96 -6.05
CA SER A 93 -4.81 -9.44 -4.66
C SER A 93 -6.09 -10.23 -4.37
N GLU A 94 -7.13 -10.03 -5.18
CA GLU A 94 -8.38 -10.82 -5.12
C GLU A 94 -8.27 -12.12 -5.92
N LEU A 95 -7.41 -12.15 -6.95
CA LEU A 95 -7.20 -13.33 -7.78
C LEU A 95 -6.28 -14.38 -7.15
N ILE A 96 -5.13 -13.93 -6.63
CA ILE A 96 -4.07 -14.85 -6.16
C ILE A 96 -3.89 -14.82 -4.64
N GLY A 97 -4.67 -13.99 -3.94
CA GLY A 97 -4.57 -13.76 -2.50
C GLY A 97 -3.79 -12.50 -2.14
N ARG A 98 -3.97 -12.03 -0.90
CA ARG A 98 -3.36 -10.79 -0.41
C ARG A 98 -1.87 -10.97 -0.17
N ARG A 99 -1.47 -12.11 0.41
CA ARG A 99 -0.09 -12.35 0.86
C ARG A 99 0.91 -12.44 -0.30
N PRO A 100 0.66 -13.22 -1.38
CA PRO A 100 1.59 -13.29 -2.51
C PRO A 100 1.80 -11.92 -3.18
N VAL A 101 0.73 -11.13 -3.31
CA VAL A 101 0.82 -9.77 -3.88
C VAL A 101 1.67 -8.87 -3.02
N PHE A 102 1.48 -8.84 -1.69
CA PHE A 102 2.35 -8.03 -0.83
C PHE A 102 3.81 -8.45 -0.90
N ILE A 103 4.10 -9.75 -0.82
CA ILE A 103 5.49 -10.23 -0.87
C ILE A 103 6.14 -9.85 -2.21
N GLY A 104 5.46 -10.12 -3.33
CA GLY A 104 6.00 -9.83 -4.66
C GLY A 104 6.23 -8.33 -4.89
N THR A 105 5.25 -7.50 -4.54
CA THR A 105 5.33 -6.05 -4.74
C THR A 105 6.35 -5.40 -3.83
N ILE A 106 6.38 -5.72 -2.53
CA ILE A 106 7.36 -5.16 -1.59
C ILE A 106 8.77 -5.63 -1.92
N LEU A 107 8.97 -6.88 -2.36
CA LEU A 107 10.27 -7.36 -2.83
C LEU A 107 10.74 -6.57 -4.06
N ALA A 108 9.88 -6.42 -5.07
CA ALA A 108 10.21 -5.64 -6.27
C ALA A 108 10.53 -4.18 -5.93
N TYR A 109 9.70 -3.54 -5.11
CA TYR A 109 9.92 -2.19 -4.60
C TYR A 109 11.26 -2.06 -3.86
N THR A 110 11.62 -3.03 -3.00
CA THR A 110 12.89 -3.04 -2.26
C THR A 110 14.07 -3.11 -3.23
N ILE A 111 14.01 -3.97 -4.25
CA ILE A 111 15.06 -4.10 -5.26
C ILE A 111 15.20 -2.80 -6.09
N MET A 112 14.08 -2.15 -6.44
CA MET A 112 14.10 -0.89 -7.19
C MET A 112 14.86 0.22 -6.45
N GLN A 113 14.96 0.18 -5.11
CA GLN A 113 15.75 1.16 -4.35
C GLN A 113 17.24 1.09 -4.66
N ILE A 114 17.78 -0.11 -4.96
CA ILE A 114 19.18 -0.29 -5.36
C ILE A 114 19.47 0.51 -6.63
N GLY A 115 18.55 0.45 -7.61
CA GLY A 115 18.67 1.18 -8.87
C GLY A 115 18.73 2.70 -8.67
N GLN A 116 18.02 3.21 -7.67
CA GLN A 116 18.01 4.64 -7.35
C GLN A 116 19.25 5.05 -6.57
N ALA A 117 19.65 4.23 -5.59
CA ALA A 117 20.85 4.45 -4.77
C ALA A 117 22.14 4.41 -5.61
N ARG A 118 22.14 3.65 -6.70
CA ARG A 118 23.29 3.46 -7.62
C ARG A 118 23.07 4.12 -8.99
N ALA A 119 22.10 5.04 -9.11
CA ALA A 119 21.83 5.72 -10.37
C ALA A 119 23.03 6.58 -10.80
N ASN A 120 23.54 6.31 -12.01
CA ASN A 120 24.58 7.10 -12.70
C ASN A 120 24.00 8.01 -13.79
N SER A 121 22.69 7.94 -14.03
CA SER A 121 21.98 8.84 -14.94
C SER A 121 20.65 9.27 -14.32
N PHE A 122 20.21 10.48 -14.67
CA PHE A 122 18.91 10.99 -14.25
C PHE A 122 17.75 10.12 -14.77
N GLY A 123 17.86 9.59 -16.00
CA GLY A 123 16.87 8.67 -16.57
C GLY A 123 16.72 7.38 -15.77
N THR A 124 17.84 6.79 -15.31
CA THR A 124 17.81 5.61 -14.43
C THR A 124 17.10 5.93 -13.11
N LEU A 125 17.40 7.09 -12.52
CA LEU A 125 16.78 7.53 -11.26
C LEU A 125 15.25 7.66 -11.42
N ILE A 126 14.79 8.31 -12.48
CA ILE A 126 13.36 8.53 -12.74
C ILE A 126 12.63 7.22 -13.11
N GLY A 127 13.22 6.38 -13.96
CA GLY A 127 12.61 5.10 -14.35
C GLY A 127 12.46 4.15 -13.16
N THR A 128 13.52 4.00 -12.35
CA THR A 128 13.47 3.17 -11.14
C THR A 128 12.56 3.77 -10.07
N ARG A 129 12.43 5.09 -10.00
CA ARG A 129 11.45 5.79 -9.14
C ARG A 129 10.01 5.51 -9.52
N PHE A 130 9.67 5.59 -10.80
CA PHE A 130 8.34 5.26 -11.29
C PHE A 130 7.96 3.82 -10.93
N LEU A 131 8.85 2.86 -11.24
CA LEU A 131 8.63 1.45 -10.94
C LEU A 131 8.55 1.19 -9.43
N ALA A 132 9.40 1.84 -8.63
CA ALA A 132 9.30 1.73 -7.17
C ALA A 132 7.93 2.23 -6.67
N GLY A 133 7.44 3.36 -7.18
CA GLY A 133 6.10 3.87 -6.87
C GLY A 133 5.01 2.87 -7.27
N LEU A 134 5.10 2.34 -8.50
CA LEU A 134 4.16 1.34 -9.01
C LEU A 134 4.01 0.16 -8.06
N PHE A 135 5.11 -0.44 -7.59
CA PHE A 135 5.07 -1.58 -6.67
C PHE A 135 4.70 -1.16 -5.23
N ALA A 136 5.16 0.00 -4.78
CA ALA A 136 4.91 0.52 -3.44
C ALA A 136 3.45 0.92 -3.19
N SER A 137 2.60 0.98 -4.22
CA SER A 137 1.18 1.30 -4.04
C SER A 137 0.36 0.15 -3.44
N ALA A 138 0.85 -1.10 -3.46
CA ALA A 138 0.07 -2.26 -3.03
C ALA A 138 -0.37 -2.22 -1.56
N PRO A 139 0.47 -1.83 -0.57
CA PRO A 139 0.02 -1.54 0.80
C PRO A 139 -1.11 -0.54 0.89
N LEU A 140 -1.06 0.54 0.11
CA LEU A 140 -2.07 1.60 0.17
C LEU A 140 -3.46 1.11 -0.23
N THR A 141 -3.54 0.15 -1.15
CA THR A 141 -4.81 -0.37 -1.64
C THR A 141 -5.27 -1.61 -0.89
N ASN A 142 -4.36 -2.51 -0.58
CA ASN A 142 -4.72 -3.86 -0.15
C ASN A 142 -4.80 -3.99 1.37
N CYS A 143 -4.15 -3.10 2.15
CA CYS A 143 -4.23 -3.14 3.61
C CYS A 143 -5.64 -2.85 4.13
N GLY A 144 -6.40 -1.97 3.47
CA GLY A 144 -7.82 -1.78 3.78
C GLY A 144 -8.64 -3.06 3.57
N GLY A 145 -8.31 -3.83 2.52
CA GLY A 145 -8.86 -5.16 2.28
C GLY A 145 -8.52 -6.13 3.40
N VAL A 146 -7.24 -6.22 3.82
CA VAL A 146 -6.82 -7.09 4.94
C VAL A 146 -7.54 -6.74 6.24
N ILE A 147 -7.69 -5.44 6.54
CA ILE A 147 -8.42 -5.01 7.73
C ILE A 147 -9.88 -5.46 7.66
N ALA A 148 -10.52 -5.33 6.49
CA ALA A 148 -11.88 -5.82 6.28
C ALA A 148 -11.99 -7.35 6.30
N ASP A 149 -10.92 -8.06 5.93
CA ASP A 149 -10.88 -9.53 5.91
C ASP A 149 -10.79 -10.11 7.34
N ILE A 150 -10.15 -9.42 8.30
CA ILE A 150 -9.91 -9.93 9.67
C ILE A 150 -10.77 -9.29 10.77
N TRP A 151 -11.32 -8.09 10.54
CA TRP A 151 -12.11 -7.37 11.54
C TRP A 151 -13.60 -7.30 11.16
N ASP A 152 -14.44 -7.55 12.16
CA ASP A 152 -15.89 -7.42 12.03
C ASP A 152 -16.30 -5.99 11.66
N PRO A 153 -17.42 -5.80 10.94
CA PRO A 153 -17.89 -4.47 10.52
C PRO A 153 -18.05 -3.46 11.66
N VAL A 154 -18.39 -3.93 12.87
CA VAL A 154 -18.56 -3.10 14.07
C VAL A 154 -17.20 -2.69 14.66
N ASN A 155 -16.23 -3.60 14.71
CA ASN A 155 -14.97 -3.41 15.40
C ASN A 155 -13.86 -2.83 14.51
N ARG A 156 -14.03 -2.85 13.18
CA ARG A 156 -13.00 -2.40 12.22
C ARG A 156 -12.77 -0.88 12.17
N GLY A 157 -13.59 -0.07 12.85
CA GLY A 157 -13.49 1.40 12.83
C GLY A 157 -12.14 1.93 13.32
N VAL A 158 -11.68 1.48 14.50
CA VAL A 158 -10.40 1.90 15.09
C VAL A 158 -9.20 1.43 14.24
N PRO A 159 -9.10 0.14 13.84
CA PRO A 159 -8.08 -0.31 12.89
C PRO A 159 -8.01 0.50 11.59
N SER A 160 -9.17 0.84 11.02
CA SER A 160 -9.24 1.63 9.78
C SER A 160 -8.74 3.06 9.97
N ALA A 161 -9.06 3.67 11.13
CA ALA A 161 -8.55 4.99 11.48
C ALA A 161 -7.02 5.00 11.70
N LEU A 162 -6.47 3.99 12.39
CA LEU A 162 -5.02 3.83 12.58
C LEU A 162 -4.30 3.67 11.24
N PHE A 163 -4.83 2.84 10.36
CA PHE A 163 -4.32 2.71 8.99
C PHE A 163 -4.34 4.05 8.25
N SER A 164 -5.45 4.79 8.33
CA SER A 164 -5.60 6.08 7.66
C SER A 164 -4.58 7.10 8.19
N GLY A 165 -4.35 7.16 9.50
CA GLY A 165 -3.29 8.00 10.10
C GLY A 165 -1.89 7.60 9.66
N SER A 166 -1.61 6.29 9.53
CA SER A 166 -0.32 5.78 9.09
C SER A 166 0.08 6.25 7.69
N VAL A 167 -0.91 6.47 6.80
CA VAL A 167 -0.70 7.01 5.45
C VAL A 167 -0.06 8.40 5.50
N PHE A 168 -0.48 9.25 6.44
CA PHE A 168 0.01 10.63 6.60
C PHE A 168 1.31 10.73 7.40
N LEU A 169 1.59 9.75 8.27
CA LEU A 169 2.80 9.77 9.09
C LEU A 169 4.07 9.61 8.25
N GLY A 170 4.07 8.74 7.23
CA GLY A 170 5.24 8.54 6.36
C GLY A 170 5.71 9.82 5.65
N PRO A 171 4.83 10.58 4.96
CA PRO A 171 5.17 11.83 4.31
C PRO A 171 5.71 12.91 5.24
N VAL A 172 5.28 12.89 6.50
CA VAL A 172 5.81 13.78 7.55
C VAL A 172 7.21 13.37 7.98
N MET A 173 7.45 12.07 8.19
CA MET A 173 8.77 11.55 8.56
C MET A 173 9.81 11.72 7.45
N GLY A 174 9.37 11.75 6.19
CA GLY A 174 10.22 11.85 5.00
C GLY A 174 11.22 13.00 5.06
N PRO A 175 10.77 14.26 5.04
CA PRO A 175 11.67 15.41 5.06
C PRO A 175 12.50 15.52 6.33
N ILE A 176 11.98 15.06 7.47
CA ILE A 176 12.71 15.06 8.74
C ILE A 176 13.97 14.20 8.60
N ILE A 177 13.80 12.92 8.27
CA ILE A 177 14.93 11.98 8.16
C ILE A 177 15.77 12.30 6.92
N GLY A 178 15.11 12.56 5.78
CA GLY A 178 15.78 12.88 4.51
C GLY A 178 16.66 14.13 4.59
N GLY A 179 16.22 15.16 5.32
CA GLY A 179 16.96 16.41 5.49
C GLY A 179 18.29 16.20 6.22
N PHE A 180 18.26 15.50 7.35
CA PHE A 180 19.48 15.17 8.11
C PHE A 180 20.41 14.24 7.34
N VAL A 181 19.86 13.24 6.63
CA VAL A 181 20.67 12.31 5.83
C VAL A 181 21.35 13.03 4.68
N THR A 182 20.64 13.88 3.94
CA THR A 182 21.18 14.66 2.82
C THR A 182 22.26 15.64 3.27
N GLN A 183 22.12 16.23 4.46
CA GLN A 183 23.11 17.15 5.03
C GLN A 183 24.36 16.44 5.56
N SER A 184 24.24 15.16 5.95
CA SER A 184 25.36 14.39 6.50
C SER A 184 26.40 14.00 5.44
N PHE A 185 27.54 13.48 5.90
CA PHE A 185 28.61 12.94 5.04
C PHE A 185 28.16 11.77 4.13
N LEU A 186 27.01 11.16 4.42
CA LEU A 186 26.44 10.07 3.64
C LEU A 186 25.88 10.54 2.28
N GLY A 187 25.41 11.78 2.21
CA GLY A 187 24.80 12.37 1.02
C GLY A 187 23.42 11.81 0.65
N TRP A 188 22.86 12.34 -0.44
CA TRP A 188 21.47 12.10 -0.83
C TRP A 188 21.16 10.64 -1.25
N ARG A 189 22.16 9.91 -1.78
CA ARG A 189 22.00 8.50 -2.17
C ARG A 189 21.65 7.59 -1.00
N TRP A 190 22.05 7.96 0.21
CA TRP A 190 21.76 7.18 1.40
C TRP A 190 20.29 7.19 1.81
N ILE A 191 19.49 8.14 1.32
CA ILE A 191 18.04 8.11 1.50
C ILE A 191 17.45 6.82 0.92
N PHE A 192 17.91 6.42 -0.28
CA PHE A 192 17.44 5.21 -0.94
C PHE A 192 17.90 3.93 -0.24
N TRP A 193 19.12 3.93 0.29
CA TRP A 193 19.61 2.83 1.13
C TRP A 193 18.79 2.68 2.41
N LEU A 194 18.45 3.78 3.08
CA LEU A 194 17.58 3.76 4.26
C LEU A 194 16.18 3.25 3.95
N ILE A 195 15.58 3.74 2.85
CA ILE A 195 14.29 3.23 2.37
C ILE A 195 14.37 1.73 2.12
N MET A 196 15.44 1.26 1.46
CA MET A 196 15.65 -0.16 1.16
C MET A 196 15.77 -1.00 2.43
N ILE A 197 16.57 -0.57 3.42
CA ILE A 197 16.74 -1.28 4.69
C ILE A 197 15.40 -1.37 5.42
N PHE A 198 14.67 -0.27 5.50
CA PHE A 198 13.36 -0.25 6.13
C PHE A 198 12.36 -1.13 5.37
N ALA A 199 12.39 -1.13 4.04
CA ALA A 199 11.54 -1.98 3.22
C ALA A 199 11.86 -3.48 3.40
N ALA A 200 13.14 -3.85 3.44
CA ALA A 200 13.59 -5.22 3.68
C ALA A 200 13.21 -5.71 5.08
N PHE A 201 13.27 -4.82 6.09
CA PHE A 201 12.78 -5.12 7.43
C PHE A 201 11.27 -5.39 7.42
N CYS A 202 10.46 -4.52 6.82
CA CYS A 202 9.02 -4.72 6.70
C CYS A 202 8.67 -5.99 5.91
N LEU A 203 9.41 -6.29 4.83
CA LEU A 203 9.25 -7.51 4.04
C LEU A 203 9.52 -8.76 4.88
N THR A 204 10.56 -8.74 5.70
CA THR A 204 10.90 -9.87 6.58
C THR A 204 9.78 -10.11 7.59
N LEU A 205 9.26 -9.05 8.21
CA LEU A 205 8.14 -9.15 9.13
C LEU A 205 6.86 -9.64 8.44
N LEU A 206 6.57 -9.15 7.24
CA LEU A 206 5.44 -9.60 6.41
C LEU A 206 5.53 -11.10 6.13
N ILE A 207 6.70 -11.60 5.71
CA ILE A 207 6.89 -13.02 5.37
C ILE A 207 6.67 -13.91 6.59
N ILE A 208 7.17 -13.50 7.76
CA ILE A 208 7.11 -14.31 8.99
C ILE A 208 5.72 -14.29 9.63
N TRP A 209 5.10 -13.11 9.74
CA TRP A 209 3.96 -12.89 10.65
C TRP A 209 2.60 -12.72 9.98
N VAL A 210 2.55 -12.39 8.68
CA VAL A 210 1.28 -12.14 7.98
C VAL A 210 0.87 -13.39 7.20
N PRO A 211 -0.18 -14.11 7.64
CA PRO A 211 -0.74 -15.22 6.87
C PRO A 211 -1.57 -14.70 5.68
N GLU A 212 -2.04 -15.62 4.84
CA GLU A 212 -3.10 -15.27 3.89
C GLU A 212 -4.39 -14.97 4.67
N THR A 213 -5.07 -13.88 4.31
CA THR A 213 -6.30 -13.41 4.98
C THR A 213 -7.50 -13.44 4.05
N TYR A 214 -7.30 -13.68 2.75
CA TYR A 214 -8.42 -13.62 1.81
C TYR A 214 -9.25 -14.90 1.84
N SER A 215 -10.42 -14.81 2.48
CA SER A 215 -11.37 -15.90 2.69
C SER A 215 -11.67 -16.74 1.42
N PRO A 216 -11.97 -16.16 0.24
CA PRO A 216 -12.24 -16.95 -0.96
C PRO A 216 -11.08 -17.85 -1.40
N ILE A 217 -9.83 -17.40 -1.23
CA ILE A 217 -8.64 -18.19 -1.56
C ILE A 217 -8.37 -19.25 -0.50
N LEU A 218 -8.60 -18.95 0.78
CA LEU A 218 -8.50 -19.93 1.86
C LEU A 218 -9.51 -21.07 1.70
N LEU A 219 -10.77 -20.77 1.39
CA LEU A 219 -11.81 -21.76 1.11
C LEU A 219 -11.48 -22.60 -0.13
N THR A 220 -10.91 -21.99 -1.17
CA THR A 220 -10.42 -22.71 -2.36
C THR A 220 -9.33 -23.71 -1.99
N HIS A 221 -8.35 -23.31 -1.18
CA HIS A 221 -7.30 -24.21 -0.69
C HIS A 221 -7.88 -25.33 0.18
N ARG A 222 -8.85 -25.03 1.04
CA ARG A 222 -9.55 -26.01 1.87
C ARG A 222 -10.33 -27.02 1.03
N ALA A 223 -11.12 -26.58 0.06
CA ALA A 223 -11.87 -27.47 -0.84
C ALA A 223 -10.93 -28.40 -1.63
N ARG A 224 -9.77 -27.88 -2.08
CA ARG A 224 -8.73 -28.69 -2.72
C ARG A 224 -8.08 -29.70 -1.77
N ARG A 225 -7.89 -29.34 -0.49
CA ARG A 225 -7.35 -30.24 0.54
C ARG A 225 -8.34 -31.37 0.84
N MET A 226 -9.62 -31.05 1.07
CA MET A 226 -10.68 -32.04 1.30
C MET A 226 -10.81 -33.05 0.15
N ARG A 227 -10.84 -32.58 -1.10
CA ARG A 227 -10.88 -33.44 -2.30
C ARG A 227 -9.67 -34.38 -2.42
N LYS A 228 -8.51 -33.98 -1.91
CA LYS A 228 -7.29 -34.81 -1.94
C LYS A 228 -7.24 -35.84 -0.82
N GLU A 229 -7.82 -35.53 0.34
CA GLU A 229 -7.82 -36.41 1.51
C GLU A 229 -8.78 -37.60 1.33
N ASP A 230 -9.98 -37.34 0.81
CA ASP A 230 -10.96 -38.39 0.51
C ASP A 230 -11.77 -38.03 -0.75
N PRO A 231 -11.29 -38.46 -1.93
CA PRO A 231 -11.94 -38.18 -3.21
C PRO A 231 -13.34 -38.79 -3.34
N GLU A 232 -13.62 -39.90 -2.66
CA GLU A 232 -14.93 -40.57 -2.73
C GLU A 232 -15.98 -39.81 -1.91
N LYS A 233 -15.60 -39.24 -0.77
CA LYS A 233 -16.51 -38.49 0.11
C LYS A 233 -16.63 -37.01 -0.23
N TRP A 234 -15.56 -36.38 -0.69
CA TRP A 234 -15.49 -34.92 -0.88
C TRP A 234 -15.26 -34.49 -2.33
N GLY A 235 -15.33 -35.42 -3.30
CA GLY A 235 -15.05 -35.15 -4.71
C GLY A 235 -15.89 -34.02 -5.33
N THR A 236 -17.12 -33.84 -4.85
CA THR A 236 -18.06 -32.80 -5.29
C THR A 236 -17.86 -31.45 -4.61
N LYS A 237 -17.11 -31.41 -3.49
CA LYS A 237 -16.95 -30.18 -2.71
C LYS A 237 -16.16 -29.11 -3.47
N TYR A 238 -16.72 -27.91 -3.50
CA TYR A 238 -16.13 -26.77 -4.20
C TYR A 238 -16.19 -25.51 -3.34
N ALA A 239 -15.31 -24.54 -3.65
CA ALA A 239 -15.41 -23.20 -3.08
C ALA A 239 -16.13 -22.29 -4.07
N ALA A 240 -16.95 -21.34 -3.60
CA ALA A 240 -17.67 -20.41 -4.47
C ALA A 240 -16.76 -19.70 -5.48
N ALA A 241 -15.51 -19.42 -5.10
CA ALA A 241 -14.51 -18.83 -5.98
C ALA A 241 -14.16 -19.74 -7.18
N GLU A 242 -14.19 -21.07 -7.07
CA GLU A 242 -13.84 -21.97 -8.19
C GLU A 242 -14.88 -21.95 -9.33
N HIS A 243 -16.14 -21.64 -9.00
CA HIS A 243 -17.22 -21.49 -9.97
C HIS A 243 -17.50 -20.03 -10.36
N ALA A 244 -16.81 -19.08 -9.72
CA ALA A 244 -16.84 -17.69 -10.16
C ALA A 244 -16.16 -17.63 -11.54
N ASP A 245 -16.90 -17.17 -12.55
CA ASP A 245 -16.38 -16.96 -13.91
C ASP A 245 -15.24 -15.92 -13.87
N PHE A 246 -14.00 -16.37 -13.63
CA PHE A 246 -12.79 -15.56 -13.70
C PHE A 246 -12.37 -15.31 -15.15
N ARG A 247 -13.35 -15.06 -16.03
CA ARG A 247 -13.05 -14.59 -17.38
C ARG A 247 -12.33 -13.27 -17.21
N ILE A 248 -11.04 -13.21 -17.56
CA ILE A 248 -10.16 -12.04 -17.36
C ILE A 248 -10.85 -10.74 -17.79
N LYS A 249 -11.67 -10.77 -18.85
CA LYS A 249 -12.48 -9.64 -19.30
C LYS A 249 -13.56 -9.20 -18.29
N ALA A 250 -14.32 -10.12 -17.70
CA ALA A 250 -15.35 -9.83 -16.70
C ALA A 250 -14.73 -9.36 -15.37
N LEU A 251 -13.54 -9.88 -15.04
CA LEU A 251 -12.79 -9.46 -13.87
C LEU A 251 -12.17 -8.07 -14.06
N LEU A 252 -11.57 -7.81 -15.21
CA LEU A 252 -11.12 -6.46 -15.59
C LEU A 252 -12.32 -5.51 -15.62
N GLU A 253 -13.48 -5.90 -16.16
CA GLU A 253 -14.66 -5.05 -16.16
C GLU A 253 -15.17 -4.70 -14.75
N ARG A 254 -15.26 -5.70 -13.86
CA ARG A 254 -15.69 -5.50 -12.47
C ARG A 254 -14.67 -4.78 -11.61
N THR A 255 -13.36 -4.89 -11.89
CA THR A 255 -12.33 -4.35 -10.98
C THR A 255 -11.66 -3.07 -11.51
N LEU A 256 -11.55 -2.87 -12.83
CA LEU A 256 -11.07 -1.60 -13.40
C LEU A 256 -12.18 -0.58 -13.60
N PHE A 257 -13.30 -0.92 -14.25
CA PHE A 257 -14.31 0.08 -14.62
C PHE A 257 -15.26 0.42 -13.48
N ARG A 258 -15.55 -0.53 -12.59
CA ARG A 258 -16.49 -0.32 -11.48
C ARG A 258 -16.06 0.81 -10.53
N PRO A 259 -14.79 0.94 -10.09
CA PRO A 259 -14.38 2.07 -9.26
C PRO A 259 -14.59 3.43 -9.94
N PHE A 260 -14.29 3.56 -11.23
CA PHE A 260 -14.54 4.82 -11.97
C PHE A 260 -16.04 5.08 -12.15
N LEU A 261 -16.84 4.04 -12.36
CA LEU A 261 -18.28 4.16 -12.49
C LEU A 261 -18.93 4.54 -11.15
N MET A 262 -18.49 3.94 -10.04
CA MET A 262 -18.90 4.28 -8.68
C MET A 262 -18.51 5.72 -8.36
N LEU A 263 -17.26 6.11 -8.67
CA LEU A 263 -16.81 7.48 -8.52
C LEU A 263 -17.69 8.45 -9.34
N ALA A 264 -18.04 8.12 -10.59
CA ALA A 264 -18.86 9.01 -11.42
C ALA A 264 -20.36 9.07 -11.01
N ARG A 265 -20.88 8.00 -10.39
CA ARG A 265 -22.32 7.87 -10.09
C ARG A 265 -22.68 8.16 -8.64
N GLU A 266 -21.76 8.00 -7.70
CA GLU A 266 -22.02 8.16 -6.27
C GLU A 266 -21.49 9.53 -5.80
N PRO A 267 -22.36 10.54 -5.55
CA PRO A 267 -21.92 11.90 -5.23
C PRO A 267 -21.03 11.98 -3.98
N ILE A 268 -21.31 11.13 -2.98
CA ILE A 268 -20.52 11.09 -1.75
C ILE A 268 -19.08 10.65 -1.99
N LEU A 269 -18.85 9.68 -2.89
CA LEU A 269 -17.51 9.24 -3.25
C LEU A 269 -16.74 10.33 -3.98
N VAL A 270 -17.38 11.09 -4.87
CA VAL A 270 -16.76 12.25 -5.53
C VAL A 270 -16.29 13.26 -4.50
N LEU A 271 -17.19 13.68 -3.60
CA LEU A 271 -16.90 14.72 -2.62
C LEU A 271 -15.76 14.32 -1.69
N VAL A 272 -15.77 13.09 -1.17
CA VAL A 272 -14.70 12.58 -0.31
C VAL A 272 -13.38 12.44 -1.07
N THR A 273 -13.41 11.97 -2.32
CA THR A 273 -12.21 11.83 -3.16
C THR A 273 -11.59 13.19 -3.49
N VAL A 274 -12.40 14.19 -3.85
CA VAL A 274 -11.93 15.55 -4.12
C VAL A 274 -11.34 16.16 -2.86
N TYR A 275 -12.02 16.03 -1.72
CA TYR A 275 -11.52 16.51 -0.43
C TYR A 275 -10.17 15.89 -0.06
N MET A 276 -10.06 14.56 -0.14
CA MET A 276 -8.80 13.85 0.14
C MET A 276 -7.70 14.23 -0.86
N SER A 277 -8.04 14.41 -2.14
CA SER A 277 -7.09 14.84 -3.17
C SER A 277 -6.54 16.24 -2.89
N ILE A 278 -7.37 17.16 -2.39
CA ILE A 278 -6.92 18.50 -1.98
C ILE A 278 -5.97 18.41 -0.79
N ILE A 279 -6.32 17.64 0.25
CA ILE A 279 -5.44 17.46 1.43
C ILE A 279 -4.10 16.87 1.02
N TYR A 280 -4.11 15.79 0.24
CA TYR A 280 -2.89 15.14 -0.22
C TYR A 280 -2.09 16.05 -1.15
N GLY A 281 -2.75 16.75 -2.08
CA GLY A 281 -2.12 17.72 -2.96
C GLY A 281 -1.43 18.85 -2.20
N LEU A 282 -2.09 19.39 -1.17
CA LEU A 282 -1.52 20.40 -0.28
C LEU A 282 -0.29 19.87 0.46
N LEU A 283 -0.39 18.69 1.07
CA LEU A 283 0.72 18.04 1.79
C LEU A 283 1.95 17.91 0.90
N TYR A 284 1.80 17.42 -0.33
CA TYR A 284 2.93 17.28 -1.25
C TYR A 284 3.44 18.61 -1.81
N ALA A 285 2.57 19.61 -1.95
CA ALA A 285 3.00 20.97 -2.29
C ALA A 285 3.87 21.59 -1.19
N LEU A 286 3.69 21.22 0.08
CA LEU A 286 4.58 21.68 1.16
C LEU A 286 6.04 21.27 0.94
N PHE A 287 6.30 20.13 0.28
CA PHE A 287 7.67 19.71 -0.03
C PHE A 287 8.41 20.65 -0.98
N SER A 288 7.70 21.43 -1.80
CA SER A 288 8.33 22.45 -2.65
C SER A 288 8.33 23.83 -2.00
N VAL A 289 7.30 24.17 -1.23
CA VAL A 289 7.13 25.51 -0.61
C VAL A 289 7.99 25.67 0.64
N PHE A 290 8.07 24.68 1.53
CA PHE A 290 8.80 24.81 2.79
C PHE A 290 10.29 25.04 2.62
N PRO A 291 11.00 24.37 1.69
CA PRO A 291 12.40 24.71 1.39
C PRO A 291 12.58 26.17 0.95
N ILE A 292 11.65 26.73 0.19
CA ILE A 292 11.72 28.15 -0.22
C ILE A 292 11.57 29.05 1.00
N VAL A 293 10.54 28.85 1.82
CA VAL A 293 10.24 29.72 2.96
C VAL A 293 11.28 29.62 4.07
N TRP A 294 11.68 28.41 4.44
CA TRP A 294 12.51 28.20 5.63
C TRP A 294 14.00 28.13 5.30
N GLN A 295 14.38 27.52 4.17
CA GLN A 295 15.80 27.40 3.82
C GLN A 295 16.27 28.62 3.03
N GLN A 296 15.57 29.02 1.96
CA GLN A 296 16.02 30.15 1.12
C GLN A 296 15.80 31.52 1.79
N LEU A 297 14.60 31.77 2.34
CA LEU A 297 14.28 33.08 2.91
C LEU A 297 14.74 33.25 4.37
N ARG A 298 14.79 32.16 5.15
CA ARG A 298 15.15 32.22 6.59
C ARG A 298 16.49 31.57 6.93
N GLY A 299 17.18 30.96 5.97
CA GLY A 299 18.53 30.45 6.14
C GLY A 299 18.64 29.13 6.92
N PHE A 300 17.54 28.38 7.09
CA PHE A 300 17.58 27.08 7.78
C PHE A 300 18.37 26.06 6.96
N ASN A 301 19.07 25.17 7.64
CA ASN A 301 19.70 24.04 6.96
C ASN A 301 18.67 22.97 6.55
N ASN A 302 19.12 21.95 5.80
CA ASN A 302 18.24 20.89 5.29
C ASN A 302 17.54 20.10 6.41
N GLY A 303 18.24 19.79 7.51
CA GLY A 303 17.65 19.10 8.66
C GLY A 303 16.61 19.94 9.40
N GLU A 304 16.95 21.20 9.70
CA GLU A 304 16.06 22.17 10.35
C GLU A 304 14.79 22.43 9.53
N GLY A 305 14.92 22.58 8.22
CA GLY A 305 13.77 22.72 7.32
C GLY A 305 12.85 21.49 7.34
N GLY A 306 13.41 20.30 7.54
CA GLY A 306 12.65 19.06 7.73
C GLY A 306 11.82 19.05 9.01
N LEU A 307 12.34 19.61 10.12
CA LEU A 307 11.64 19.62 11.42
C LEU A 307 10.32 20.40 11.40
N ILE A 308 10.13 21.33 10.45
CA ILE A 308 8.87 22.07 10.28
C ILE A 308 7.69 21.12 9.99
N PHE A 309 7.94 19.96 9.36
CA PHE A 309 6.92 18.96 9.09
C PHE A 309 6.35 18.30 10.36
N ILE A 310 6.99 18.43 11.53
CA ILE A 310 6.42 17.97 12.81
C ILE A 310 5.08 18.65 13.07
N GLY A 311 4.95 19.95 12.76
CA GLY A 311 3.68 20.67 12.91
C GLY A 311 2.57 20.05 12.04
N VAL A 312 2.90 19.68 10.80
CA VAL A 312 1.97 18.99 9.89
C VAL A 312 1.57 17.61 10.43
N GLY A 313 2.48 16.92 11.11
CA GLY A 313 2.20 15.63 11.74
C GLY A 313 1.31 15.70 12.98
N ILE A 314 1.35 16.81 13.72
CA ILE A 314 0.50 17.02 14.91
C ILE A 314 -0.93 17.38 14.50
N GLY A 315 -1.09 18.13 13.38
CA GLY A 315 -2.38 18.62 12.89
C GLY A 315 -2.53 20.12 13.09
#